data_AF-A0A4P5SYQ8-F1
#
_entry.id   AF-A0A4P5SYQ8-F1
#
_cell.length_a   1.000
_cell.length_b   1.000
_cell.length_c   1.000
_cell.angle_alpha   90.00
_cell.angle_beta   90.00
_cell.angle_gamma   90.00
#
_symmetry.space_group_name_H-M   'P 1'
#
loop_
_entity.id
_entity.type
_entity.pdbx_description
1 polymer ?
#
loop_
_entity_poly.entity_id
_entity_poly.type
_entity_poly.pdbx_seq_one_letter_code
_entity_poly.pdbx_strand_id
1 'polypeptide(L)'
;MYPNLYYAFKDLMGVDWPFLRFFNTFGFFVALAFGAAATSLSYELRRKSKQGLFRPEETTILVGKPASLQDILFNFLLGFLLGFKLLALFLLDMDQIVDPPSFIFSGEGNFPLGLLLGLFFAIMKWREKEKQKLEKPEKRIIRIWPEDRVGDITLLALVFGLAGAKLFDIFENWSDFLKRPSDYLFSPAGLTMYGGLICAAIAIGVYARRHKIGFLNLSDAIAPGLMLAYGIGRLGCQFSGDGDWGVVSDLSTKPFLLPDWAWSYTYPHNVIEAGIPIPGCEGPYCNALPAGVYPTALYEAVGSILLAFVLFYLKNQIKVSGILFSIYLIFNGLERFAIEKIRVNNQLDILGFHPTQAEVISSFLFLTGLALAFYLKQSHKTSVES
;
A
#
# COMPACT_ATOMS: atom_id res chain seq x y z
N MET A 1 2.79 -15.16 -15.79
CA MET A 1 2.69 -14.35 -14.57
C MET A 1 3.93 -14.60 -13.73
N TYR A 2 4.27 -13.68 -12.85
CA TYR A 2 5.47 -13.76 -12.03
C TYR A 2 5.06 -13.80 -10.55
N PRO A 3 5.06 -14.98 -9.92
CA PRO A 3 4.77 -15.13 -8.49
C PRO A 3 5.67 -14.29 -7.58
N ASN A 4 6.96 -14.27 -7.92
CA ASN A 4 8.01 -13.55 -7.21
C ASN A 4 9.03 -12.98 -8.20
N LEU A 5 9.93 -12.14 -7.69
CA LEU A 5 10.95 -11.49 -8.51
C LEU A 5 11.92 -12.47 -9.15
N TYR A 6 12.07 -13.69 -8.62
CA TYR A 6 12.94 -14.71 -9.23
C TYR A 6 12.42 -15.11 -10.61
N TYR A 7 11.14 -15.43 -10.74
CA TYR A 7 10.57 -15.79 -12.04
C TYR A 7 10.60 -14.63 -13.04
N ALA A 8 10.40 -13.39 -12.56
CA ALA A 8 10.50 -12.20 -13.41
C ALA A 8 11.93 -11.99 -13.94
N PHE A 9 12.95 -12.05 -13.08
CA PHE A 9 14.33 -11.82 -13.48
C PHE A 9 14.89 -12.97 -14.33
N LYS A 10 14.47 -14.22 -14.03
CA LYS A 10 14.84 -15.38 -14.82
C LYS A 10 14.33 -15.28 -16.25
N ASP A 11 13.07 -14.88 -16.43
CA ASP A 11 12.45 -14.75 -17.75
C ASP A 11 12.96 -13.52 -18.52
N LEU A 12 13.02 -12.35 -17.87
CA LEU A 12 13.35 -11.09 -18.54
C LEU A 12 14.85 -10.87 -18.78
N MET A 13 15.71 -11.39 -17.89
CA MET A 13 17.15 -11.13 -17.91
C MET A 13 17.99 -12.41 -18.03
N GLY A 14 17.38 -13.60 -17.97
CA GLY A 14 18.12 -14.87 -18.00
C GLY A 14 18.97 -15.11 -16.76
N VAL A 15 18.68 -14.43 -15.64
CA VAL A 15 19.50 -14.46 -14.42
C VAL A 15 18.86 -15.38 -13.38
N ASP A 16 19.63 -16.37 -12.92
CA ASP A 16 19.19 -17.34 -11.89
C ASP A 16 19.72 -16.92 -10.51
N TRP A 17 18.94 -16.12 -9.80
CA TRP A 17 19.26 -15.64 -8.44
C TRP A 17 18.21 -16.16 -7.44
N PRO A 18 18.46 -17.31 -6.77
CA PRO A 18 17.49 -17.97 -5.89
C PRO A 18 16.92 -17.06 -4.79
N PHE A 19 17.70 -16.10 -4.30
CA PHE A 19 17.26 -15.18 -3.23
C PHE A 19 16.04 -14.32 -3.64
N LEU A 20 15.83 -14.10 -4.94
CA LEU A 20 14.69 -13.33 -5.43
C LEU A 20 13.33 -14.04 -5.23
N ARG A 21 13.33 -15.34 -4.89
CA ARG A 21 12.10 -16.09 -4.56
C ARG A 21 11.40 -15.54 -3.32
N PHE A 22 12.14 -14.87 -2.43
CA PHE A 22 11.63 -14.23 -1.21
C PHE A 22 10.71 -13.04 -1.50
N PHE A 23 11.00 -12.30 -2.57
CA PHE A 23 10.29 -11.07 -2.90
C PHE A 23 9.09 -11.39 -3.79
N ASN A 24 7.93 -11.60 -3.16
CA ASN A 24 6.68 -11.77 -3.89
C ASN A 24 6.39 -10.53 -4.74
N THR A 25 5.92 -10.74 -5.96
CA THR A 25 5.65 -9.65 -6.91
C THR A 25 4.61 -8.69 -6.36
N PHE A 26 3.51 -9.21 -5.80
CA PHE A 26 2.49 -8.38 -5.16
C PHE A 26 3.08 -7.52 -4.03
N GLY A 27 3.83 -8.11 -3.11
CA GLY A 27 4.47 -7.39 -2.00
C GLY A 27 5.46 -6.33 -2.46
N PHE A 28 6.21 -6.60 -3.53
CA PHE A 28 7.11 -5.63 -4.15
C PHE A 28 6.35 -4.41 -4.68
N PHE A 29 5.25 -4.60 -5.40
CA PHE A 29 4.42 -3.50 -5.88
C PHE A 29 3.72 -2.73 -4.75
N VAL A 30 3.30 -3.41 -3.68
CA VAL A 30 2.79 -2.73 -2.46
C VAL A 30 3.84 -1.82 -1.85
N ALA A 31 5.09 -2.28 -1.71
CA ALA A 31 6.18 -1.44 -1.21
C ALA A 31 6.43 -0.21 -2.12
N LEU A 32 6.40 -0.40 -3.45
CA LEU A 32 6.50 0.71 -4.40
C LEU A 32 5.33 1.69 -4.26
N ALA A 33 4.11 1.18 -4.05
CA ALA A 33 2.91 2.01 -3.86
C ALA A 33 3.03 2.90 -2.60
N PHE A 34 3.50 2.36 -1.47
CA PHE A 34 3.79 3.15 -0.27
C PHE A 34 4.88 4.21 -0.52
N GLY A 35 5.96 3.84 -1.20
CA GLY A 35 7.04 4.78 -1.56
C GLY A 35 6.55 5.92 -2.46
N ALA A 36 5.74 5.60 -3.47
CA ALA A 36 5.14 6.57 -4.37
C ALA A 36 4.16 7.50 -3.65
N ALA A 37 3.28 6.96 -2.79
CA ALA A 37 2.36 7.75 -1.98
C ALA A 37 3.10 8.71 -1.05
N ALA A 38 4.10 8.22 -0.32
CA ALA A 38 4.88 9.03 0.63
C ALA A 38 5.65 10.14 -0.10
N THR A 39 6.29 9.83 -1.22
CA THR A 39 7.01 10.82 -2.04
C THR A 39 6.07 11.89 -2.59
N SER A 40 4.92 11.47 -3.13
CA SER A 40 3.90 12.40 -3.63
C SER A 40 3.37 13.29 -2.51
N LEU A 41 3.05 12.72 -1.34
CA LEU A 41 2.55 13.46 -0.20
C LEU A 41 3.57 14.48 0.30
N SER A 42 4.85 14.11 0.41
CA SER A 42 5.93 15.02 0.79
C SER A 42 6.04 16.22 -0.16
N TYR A 43 5.99 15.95 -1.46
CA TYR A 43 6.01 17.01 -2.47
C TYR A 43 4.79 17.94 -2.36
N GLU A 44 3.58 17.38 -2.19
CA GLU A 44 2.35 18.15 -2.10
C GLU A 44 2.24 18.97 -0.82
N LEU A 45 2.62 18.41 0.32
CA LEU A 45 2.67 19.13 1.58
C LEU A 45 3.66 20.29 1.50
N ARG A 46 4.87 20.07 0.96
CA ARG A 46 5.86 21.13 0.75
C ARG A 46 5.34 22.22 -0.19
N ARG A 47 4.62 21.86 -1.26
CA ARG A 47 3.99 22.82 -2.19
C ARG A 47 2.93 23.67 -1.48
N LYS A 48 2.03 23.05 -0.72
CA LYS A 48 0.98 23.74 0.04
C LYS A 48 1.55 24.56 1.20
N SER A 49 2.63 24.12 1.85
CA SER A 49 3.38 24.89 2.85
C SER A 49 3.95 26.18 2.23
N LYS A 50 4.53 26.12 1.02
CA LYS A 50 4.98 27.31 0.27
C LYS A 50 3.85 28.28 -0.10
N GLN A 51 2.61 27.80 -0.21
CA GLN A 51 1.43 28.63 -0.46
C GLN A 51 0.87 29.27 0.83
N GLY A 52 1.48 29.01 2.00
CA GLY A 52 1.02 29.54 3.28
C GLY A 52 -0.19 28.80 3.88
N LEU A 53 -0.54 27.62 3.34
CA LEU A 53 -1.70 26.84 3.81
C LEU A 53 -1.44 26.06 5.11
N PHE A 54 -0.18 25.97 5.52
CA PHE A 54 0.24 25.29 6.74
C PHE A 54 1.14 26.17 7.59
N ARG A 55 1.14 25.91 8.90
CA ARG A 55 2.02 26.57 9.88
C ARG A 55 2.91 25.50 10.52
N PRO A 56 4.20 25.81 10.74
CA PRO A 56 5.08 24.90 11.44
C PRO A 56 4.68 24.81 12.92
N GLU A 57 4.91 23.65 13.51
CA GLU A 57 4.85 23.46 14.96
C GLU A 57 6.25 23.71 15.53
N GLU A 58 6.36 24.56 16.54
CA GLU A 58 7.61 24.78 17.26
C GLU A 58 7.73 23.76 18.39
N THR A 59 8.72 22.87 18.30
CA THR A 59 8.99 21.86 19.32
C THR A 59 10.40 22.06 19.86
N THR A 60 10.52 22.02 21.19
CA THR A 60 11.84 22.07 21.84
C THR A 60 12.39 20.66 21.91
N ILE A 61 13.41 20.36 21.09
CA ILE A 61 14.17 19.13 21.21
C ILE A 61 15.46 19.40 21.98
N LEU A 62 15.90 18.40 22.73
CA LEU A 62 17.12 18.48 23.50
C LEU A 62 18.21 17.75 22.72
N VAL A 63 19.13 18.52 22.15
CA VAL A 63 20.19 18.06 21.22
C VAL A 63 21.47 17.80 21.99
N GLY A 64 22.21 16.77 21.60
CA GLY A 64 23.53 16.48 22.16
C GLY A 64 23.56 15.56 23.39
N LYS A 65 22.46 14.84 23.69
CA LYS A 65 22.48 13.77 24.69
C LYS A 65 23.36 12.59 24.24
N PRO A 66 24.08 11.93 25.16
CA PRO A 66 24.75 10.66 24.86
C PRO A 66 23.73 9.60 24.46
N ALA A 67 24.20 8.53 23.81
CA ALA A 67 23.35 7.40 23.47
C ALA A 67 22.66 6.85 24.72
N SER A 68 21.32 6.75 24.70
CA SER A 68 20.59 6.06 25.76
C SER A 68 20.88 4.56 25.68
N LEU A 69 20.93 3.87 26.83
CA LEU A 69 21.01 2.41 26.85
C LEU A 69 19.86 1.79 26.05
N GLN A 70 18.68 2.39 26.09
CA GLN A 70 17.52 1.96 25.32
C GLN A 70 17.76 2.08 23.80
N ASP A 71 18.39 3.17 23.35
CA ASP A 71 18.71 3.37 21.92
C ASP A 71 19.69 2.30 21.44
N ILE A 72 20.74 2.05 22.24
CA ILE A 72 21.77 1.05 21.91
C ILE A 72 21.14 -0.35 21.88
N LEU A 73 20.37 -0.71 22.91
CA LEU A 73 19.72 -2.02 23.01
C LEU A 73 18.72 -2.23 21.88
N PHE A 74 17.92 -1.21 21.53
CA PHE A 74 16.96 -1.31 20.43
C PHE A 74 17.68 -1.53 19.09
N ASN A 75 18.75 -0.79 18.82
CA ASN A 75 19.54 -0.98 17.60
C ASN A 75 20.28 -2.32 17.59
N PHE A 76 20.75 -2.79 18.75
CA PHE A 76 21.30 -4.14 18.89
C PHE A 76 20.26 -5.20 18.52
N LEU A 77 19.06 -5.14 19.10
CA LEU A 77 17.98 -6.10 18.83
C LEU A 77 17.56 -6.07 17.36
N LEU A 78 17.48 -4.88 16.76
CA LEU A 78 17.15 -4.72 15.35
C LEU A 78 18.24 -5.35 14.46
N GLY A 79 19.51 -5.04 14.70
CA GLY A 79 20.63 -5.69 14.01
C GLY A 79 20.67 -7.20 14.25
N PHE A 80 20.36 -7.65 15.46
CA PHE A 80 20.30 -9.07 15.80
C PHE A 80 19.23 -9.80 15.02
N LEU A 81 18.00 -9.28 14.95
CA LEU A 81 16.91 -9.88 14.19
C LEU A 81 17.23 -9.93 12.69
N LEU A 82 17.79 -8.85 12.14
CA LEU A 82 18.21 -8.80 10.73
C LEU A 82 19.31 -9.84 10.43
N GLY A 83 20.31 -9.97 11.30
CA GLY A 83 21.38 -10.95 11.13
C GLY A 83 20.90 -12.39 11.34
N PHE A 84 20.09 -12.60 12.38
CA PHE A 84 19.56 -13.91 12.78
C PHE A 84 18.63 -14.52 11.73
N LYS A 85 17.78 -13.68 11.10
CA LYS A 85 16.83 -14.11 10.09
C LYS A 85 17.29 -13.82 8.67
N LEU A 86 17.41 -12.54 8.32
CA LEU A 86 17.57 -12.13 6.92
C LEU A 86 18.93 -12.52 6.37
N LEU A 87 20.03 -12.26 7.09
CA LEU A 87 21.34 -12.69 6.60
C LEU A 87 21.54 -14.21 6.67
N ALA A 88 20.89 -14.88 7.62
CA ALA A 88 20.91 -16.34 7.71
C ALA A 88 20.27 -16.98 6.46
N LEU A 89 19.19 -16.41 5.94
CA LEU A 89 18.57 -16.84 4.68
C LEU A 89 19.53 -16.81 3.50
N PHE A 90 20.45 -15.84 3.43
CA PHE A 90 21.41 -15.76 2.32
C PHE A 90 22.55 -16.78 2.42
N LEU A 91 22.78 -17.35 3.61
CA LEU A 91 23.87 -18.30 3.86
C LEU A 91 23.39 -19.75 4.00
N LEU A 92 22.11 -19.95 4.27
CA LEU A 92 21.45 -21.26 4.23
C LEU A 92 21.04 -21.54 2.78
N ASP A 93 21.22 -22.78 2.31
CA ASP A 93 20.86 -23.17 0.94
C ASP A 93 19.37 -22.90 0.66
N MET A 94 19.09 -21.84 -0.10
CA MET A 94 17.75 -21.40 -0.49
C MET A 94 16.97 -22.43 -1.32
N ASP A 95 17.63 -23.47 -1.83
CA ASP A 95 17.00 -24.56 -2.57
C ASP A 95 16.25 -25.55 -1.66
N GLN A 96 16.47 -25.52 -0.34
CA GLN A 96 15.71 -26.31 0.63
C GLN A 96 14.50 -25.55 1.23
N ILE A 97 14.42 -24.24 1.04
CA ILE A 97 13.36 -23.40 1.62
C ILE A 97 12.26 -23.20 0.58
N VAL A 98 11.26 -24.08 0.62
CA VAL A 98 10.11 -24.07 -0.29
C VAL A 98 9.19 -22.85 -0.03
N ASP A 99 9.16 -22.32 1.20
CA ASP A 99 8.31 -21.18 1.58
C ASP A 99 9.06 -20.18 2.50
N PRO A 100 9.68 -19.13 1.94
CA PRO A 100 10.47 -18.17 2.73
C PRO A 100 9.72 -17.44 3.87
N PRO A 101 8.42 -17.08 3.74
CA PRO A 101 7.59 -16.62 4.85
C PRO A 101 7.60 -17.54 6.08
N SER A 102 7.50 -18.87 5.90
CA SER A 102 7.54 -19.82 7.01
C SER A 102 8.84 -19.73 7.82
N PHE A 103 9.97 -19.49 7.15
CA PHE A 103 11.26 -19.31 7.82
C PHE A 103 11.30 -18.05 8.68
N ILE A 104 10.71 -16.93 8.24
CA ILE A 104 10.66 -15.68 9.03
C ILE A 104 9.96 -15.92 10.37
N PHE A 105 8.82 -16.62 10.33
CA PHE A 105 8.00 -16.88 11.51
C PHE A 105 8.43 -18.12 12.32
N SER A 106 9.41 -18.90 11.83
CA SER A 106 9.98 -20.03 12.57
C SER A 106 10.86 -19.60 13.74
N GLY A 107 11.30 -20.54 14.58
CA GLY A 107 12.37 -20.32 15.56
C GLY A 107 13.79 -20.38 14.97
N GLU A 108 13.93 -20.72 13.69
CA GLU A 108 15.22 -21.03 13.06
C GLU A 108 15.98 -19.76 12.65
N GLY A 109 17.31 -19.80 12.68
CA GLY A 109 18.15 -18.66 12.31
C GLY A 109 19.62 -18.89 12.63
N ASN A 110 20.45 -17.89 12.34
CA ASN A 110 21.89 -17.93 12.59
C ASN A 110 22.26 -17.01 13.77
N PHE A 111 22.39 -17.61 14.94
CA PHE A 111 22.68 -16.88 16.19
C PHE A 111 24.02 -16.11 16.17
N PRO A 112 25.15 -16.70 15.72
CA PRO A 112 26.40 -15.95 15.56
C PRO A 112 26.27 -14.71 14.66
N LEU A 113 25.57 -14.85 13.53
CA LEU A 113 25.38 -13.76 12.58
C LEU A 113 24.46 -12.66 13.14
N GLY A 114 23.42 -13.06 13.88
CA GLY A 114 22.60 -12.15 14.68
C GLY A 114 23.45 -11.35 15.67
N LEU A 115 24.28 -12.01 16.47
CA LEU A 115 25.15 -11.31 17.43
C LEU A 115 26.11 -10.33 16.75
N LEU A 116 26.76 -10.74 15.66
CA LEU A 116 27.69 -9.89 14.91
C LEU A 116 27.00 -8.63 14.37
N LEU A 117 25.85 -8.78 13.72
CA LEU A 117 25.14 -7.64 13.13
C LEU A 117 24.49 -6.77 14.22
N GLY A 118 23.99 -7.37 15.30
CA GLY A 118 23.50 -6.66 16.48
C GLY A 118 24.57 -5.77 17.11
N LEU A 119 25.77 -6.32 17.35
CA LEU A 119 26.91 -5.54 17.86
C LEU A 119 27.31 -4.43 16.89
N PHE A 120 27.34 -4.72 15.58
CA PHE A 120 27.64 -3.71 14.56
C PHE A 120 26.66 -2.52 14.63
N PHE A 121 25.35 -2.77 14.70
CA PHE A 121 24.32 -1.73 14.78
C PHE A 121 24.41 -0.93 16.09
N ALA A 122 24.65 -1.63 17.22
CA ALA A 122 24.85 -1.00 18.52
C ALA A 122 26.06 -0.04 18.51
N ILE A 123 27.19 -0.49 17.96
CA ILE A 123 28.43 0.30 17.84
C ILE A 123 28.22 1.49 16.90
N MET A 124 27.58 1.27 15.74
CA MET A 124 27.24 2.34 14.81
C MET A 124 26.37 3.41 15.50
N LYS A 125 25.34 2.99 16.23
CA LYS A 125 24.44 3.93 16.91
C LYS A 125 25.15 4.72 18.00
N TRP A 126 25.98 4.03 18.79
CA TRP A 126 26.80 4.67 19.80
C TRP A 126 27.76 5.70 19.18
N ARG A 127 28.48 5.34 18.10
CA ARG A 127 29.37 6.27 17.38
C ARG A 127 28.64 7.47 16.80
N GLU A 128 27.45 7.27 16.22
CA GLU A 128 26.62 8.35 15.70
C GLU A 128 26.27 9.37 16.79
N LYS A 129 25.81 8.87 17.95
CA LYS A 129 25.43 9.71 19.09
C LYS A 129 26.62 10.38 19.77
N GLU A 130 27.76 9.69 19.87
CA GLU A 130 28.97 10.28 20.43
C GLU A 130 29.51 11.40 19.54
N LYS A 131 29.40 11.28 18.21
CA LYS A 131 29.72 12.36 17.26
C LYS A 131 28.80 13.57 17.39
N GLN A 132 27.53 13.36 17.76
CA GLN A 132 26.53 14.42 17.91
C GLN A 132 26.45 14.98 19.34
N LYS A 133 27.22 14.43 20.27
CA LYS A 133 27.23 14.80 21.68
C LYS A 133 27.78 16.21 21.85
N LEU A 134 27.08 17.02 22.64
CA LEU A 134 27.53 18.35 23.03
C LEU A 134 28.01 18.30 24.48
N GLU A 135 28.94 19.17 24.86
CA GLU A 135 29.45 19.25 26.25
C GLU A 135 28.31 19.51 27.25
N LYS A 136 27.31 20.28 26.84
CA LYS A 136 26.05 20.44 27.55
C LYS A 136 24.90 20.27 26.55
N PRO A 137 23.93 19.40 26.84
CA PRO A 137 22.78 19.24 25.96
C PRO A 137 21.99 20.56 25.87
N GLU A 138 21.77 21.03 24.64
CA GLU A 138 21.10 22.30 24.36
C GLU A 138 19.64 22.06 24.00
N LYS A 139 18.73 22.89 24.54
CA LYS A 139 17.35 22.97 24.06
C LYS A 139 17.33 23.79 22.78
N ARG A 140 17.04 23.15 21.65
CA ARG A 140 16.86 23.82 20.36
C ARG A 140 15.38 23.80 19.99
N ILE A 141 14.86 24.97 19.65
CA ILE A 141 13.53 25.10 19.07
C ILE A 141 13.67 24.72 17.60
N ILE A 142 13.05 23.61 17.23
CA ILE A 142 12.93 23.20 15.83
C ILE A 142 11.52 23.48 15.34
N ARG A 143 11.41 23.85 14.07
CA ARG A 143 10.15 24.02 13.36
C ARG A 143 9.87 22.75 12.57
N ILE A 144 8.85 22.01 12.97
CA ILE A 144 8.46 20.78 12.29
C ILE A 144 7.29 21.11 11.38
N TRP A 145 7.48 20.95 10.08
CA TRP A 145 6.47 21.18 9.06
C TRP A 145 5.65 19.91 8.77
N PRO A 146 4.46 20.02 8.16
CA PRO A 146 3.68 18.85 7.78
C PRO A 146 4.44 17.88 6.86
N GLU A 147 5.27 18.37 5.95
CA GLU A 147 6.13 17.53 5.09
C GLU A 147 7.15 16.68 5.87
N ASP A 148 7.57 17.10 7.06
CA ASP A 148 8.47 16.33 7.93
C ASP A 148 7.75 15.15 8.61
N ARG A 149 6.41 15.19 8.65
CA ARG A 149 5.54 14.18 9.29
C ARG A 149 5.06 13.09 8.32
N VAL A 150 5.54 13.09 7.08
CA VAL A 150 5.14 12.08 6.08
C VAL A 150 5.53 10.67 6.53
N GLY A 151 6.68 10.51 7.18
CA GLY A 151 7.09 9.23 7.76
C GLY A 151 6.07 8.71 8.78
N ASP A 152 5.65 9.58 9.72
CA ASP A 152 4.65 9.24 10.73
C ASP A 152 3.30 8.89 10.09
N ILE A 153 2.83 9.70 9.12
CA ILE A 153 1.58 9.44 8.40
C ILE A 153 1.63 8.10 7.66
N THR A 154 2.76 7.80 7.00
CA THR A 154 2.96 6.54 6.27
C THR A 154 2.99 5.35 7.21
N LEU A 155 3.65 5.48 8.36
CA LEU A 155 3.68 4.45 9.40
C LEU A 155 2.29 4.19 9.99
N LEU A 156 1.52 5.25 10.27
CA LEU A 156 0.14 5.14 10.72
C LEU A 156 -0.73 4.44 9.65
N ALA A 157 -0.58 4.80 8.39
CA ALA A 157 -1.28 4.15 7.28
C ALA A 157 -0.98 2.65 7.22
N LEU A 158 0.30 2.26 7.37
CA LEU A 158 0.72 0.86 7.36
C LEU A 158 0.16 0.10 8.57
N VAL A 159 0.38 0.61 9.79
CA VAL A 159 0.00 -0.07 11.03
C VAL A 159 -1.51 -0.18 11.17
N PHE A 160 -2.24 0.93 11.05
CA PHE A 160 -3.70 0.93 11.20
C PHE A 160 -4.39 0.37 9.95
N GLY A 161 -3.76 0.43 8.78
CA GLY A 161 -4.25 -0.24 7.58
C GLY A 161 -4.22 -1.76 7.70
N LEU A 162 -3.09 -2.33 8.10
CA LEU A 162 -2.97 -3.77 8.30
C LEU A 162 -3.80 -4.26 9.49
N ALA A 163 -3.70 -3.58 10.64
CA ALA A 163 -4.46 -3.94 11.83
C ALA A 163 -5.97 -3.81 11.59
N GLY A 164 -6.42 -2.74 10.94
CA GLY A 164 -7.82 -2.54 10.58
C GLY A 164 -8.33 -3.60 9.63
N ALA A 165 -7.55 -3.95 8.59
CA ALA A 165 -7.94 -4.97 7.63
C ALA A 165 -8.11 -6.34 8.29
N LYS A 166 -7.21 -6.67 9.22
CA LYS A 166 -7.25 -7.91 9.97
C LYS A 166 -8.41 -7.97 10.96
N LEU A 167 -8.67 -6.86 11.67
CA LEU A 167 -9.79 -6.78 12.61
C LEU A 167 -11.13 -6.95 11.91
N PHE A 168 -11.32 -6.34 10.75
CA PHE A 168 -12.57 -6.47 10.00
C PHE A 168 -12.76 -7.86 9.42
N ASP A 169 -11.70 -8.52 8.96
CA ASP A 169 -11.75 -9.93 8.54
C ASP A 169 -12.23 -10.83 9.69
N ILE A 170 -11.74 -10.59 10.90
CA ILE A 170 -12.18 -11.29 12.12
C ILE A 170 -13.65 -11.01 12.43
N PHE A 171 -14.10 -9.76 12.28
CA PHE A 171 -15.50 -9.41 12.52
C PHE A 171 -16.45 -10.02 11.49
N GLU A 172 -16.07 -10.05 10.21
CA GLU A 172 -16.83 -10.67 9.12
C GLU A 172 -16.94 -12.19 9.32
N ASN A 173 -15.88 -12.83 9.81
CA ASN A 173 -15.81 -14.28 10.02
C ASN A 173 -15.88 -14.69 11.51
N TRP A 174 -16.61 -13.92 12.33
CA TRP A 174 -16.59 -14.05 13.79
C TRP A 174 -16.86 -15.47 14.31
N SER A 175 -17.82 -16.17 13.72
CA SER A 175 -18.18 -17.55 14.10
C SER A 175 -17.06 -18.56 13.86
N ASP A 176 -16.28 -18.38 12.78
CA ASP A 176 -15.17 -19.25 12.44
C ASP A 176 -13.89 -18.84 13.16
N PHE A 177 -13.70 -17.54 13.40
CA PHE A 177 -12.67 -17.01 14.26
C PHE A 177 -12.72 -17.64 15.67
N LEU A 178 -13.91 -17.69 16.28
CA LEU A 178 -14.09 -18.28 17.62
C LEU A 178 -13.70 -19.76 17.69
N LYS A 179 -13.76 -20.49 16.57
CA LYS A 179 -13.35 -21.89 16.49
C LYS A 179 -11.84 -22.06 16.30
N ARG A 180 -11.20 -21.13 15.55
CA ARG A 180 -9.79 -21.21 15.14
C ARG A 180 -9.08 -19.86 15.24
N PRO A 181 -8.94 -19.29 16.45
CA PRO A 181 -8.44 -17.92 16.60
C PRO A 181 -6.98 -17.75 16.18
N SER A 182 -6.15 -18.79 16.31
CA SER A 182 -4.74 -18.77 15.87
C SER A 182 -4.61 -18.59 14.37
N ASP A 183 -5.46 -19.28 13.60
CA ASP A 183 -5.43 -19.26 12.13
C ASP A 183 -5.75 -17.86 11.63
N TYR A 184 -6.73 -17.20 12.24
CA TYR A 184 -7.02 -15.82 11.90
C TYR A 184 -5.93 -14.89 12.39
N LEU A 185 -5.48 -14.91 13.65
CA LEU A 185 -4.54 -13.90 14.16
C LEU A 185 -3.15 -13.94 13.51
N PHE A 186 -2.62 -15.13 13.23
CA PHE A 186 -1.24 -15.30 12.75
C PHE A 186 -1.14 -15.60 11.26
N SER A 187 -2.26 -15.87 10.56
CA SER A 187 -2.20 -16.06 9.12
C SER A 187 -1.94 -14.73 8.39
N PRO A 188 -1.03 -14.72 7.40
CA PRO A 188 -0.86 -13.59 6.50
C PRO A 188 -2.07 -13.39 5.55
N ALA A 189 -2.97 -14.36 5.44
CA ALA A 189 -4.21 -14.26 4.68
C ALA A 189 -5.38 -13.68 5.52
N GLY A 190 -6.48 -13.29 4.87
CA GLY A 190 -7.65 -12.71 5.55
C GLY A 190 -7.43 -11.24 5.90
N LEU A 191 -7.55 -10.37 4.90
CA LEU A 191 -7.38 -8.92 5.04
C LEU A 191 -8.53 -8.20 4.33
N THR A 192 -9.48 -7.70 5.12
CA THR A 192 -10.62 -6.94 4.59
C THR A 192 -10.18 -5.50 4.29
N MET A 193 -10.10 -5.15 3.00
CA MET A 193 -9.62 -3.84 2.54
C MET A 193 -10.29 -2.65 3.24
N TYR A 194 -11.61 -2.72 3.47
CA TYR A 194 -12.38 -1.62 4.06
C TYR A 194 -12.01 -1.35 5.51
N GLY A 195 -11.75 -2.39 6.30
CA GLY A 195 -11.26 -2.23 7.66
C GLY A 195 -9.95 -1.46 7.69
N GLY A 196 -9.04 -1.79 6.77
CA GLY A 196 -7.77 -1.09 6.65
C GLY A 196 -7.93 0.37 6.27
N LEU A 197 -8.75 0.66 5.26
CA LEU A 197 -8.99 2.03 4.81
C LEU A 197 -9.61 2.90 5.91
N ILE A 198 -10.64 2.39 6.60
CA ILE A 198 -11.37 3.14 7.65
C ILE A 198 -10.44 3.41 8.84
N CYS A 199 -9.77 2.39 9.35
CA CYS A 199 -8.89 2.54 10.51
C CYS A 199 -7.70 3.46 10.20
N ALA A 200 -7.07 3.33 9.02
CA ALA A 200 -5.99 4.22 8.60
C ALA A 200 -6.47 5.67 8.45
N ALA A 201 -7.62 5.90 7.81
CA ALA A 201 -8.17 7.25 7.62
C ALA A 201 -8.50 7.93 8.96
N ILE A 202 -9.07 7.18 9.92
CA ILE A 202 -9.35 7.70 11.28
C ILE A 202 -8.04 8.04 11.99
N ALA A 203 -7.06 7.14 11.99
CA ALA A 203 -5.78 7.36 12.67
C ALA A 203 -5.03 8.59 12.11
N ILE A 204 -4.96 8.71 10.77
CA ILE A 204 -4.34 9.86 10.10
C ILE A 204 -5.13 11.14 10.37
N GLY A 205 -6.47 11.08 10.37
CA GLY A 205 -7.33 12.23 10.68
C GLY A 205 -7.14 12.73 12.11
N VAL A 206 -7.04 11.83 13.09
CA VAL A 206 -6.76 12.17 14.49
C VAL A 206 -5.37 12.76 14.64
N TYR A 207 -4.36 12.16 14.00
CA TYR A 207 -2.98 12.66 14.00
C TYR A 207 -2.89 14.06 13.38
N ALA A 208 -3.52 14.28 12.21
CA ALA A 208 -3.58 15.56 11.55
C ALA A 208 -4.21 16.65 12.44
N ARG A 209 -5.32 16.33 13.12
CA ARG A 209 -5.95 17.25 14.08
C ARG A 209 -5.03 17.59 15.26
N ARG A 210 -4.34 16.60 15.83
CA ARG A 210 -3.39 16.81 16.94
C ARG A 210 -2.24 17.75 16.56
N HIS A 211 -1.76 17.65 15.32
CA HIS A 211 -0.69 18.51 14.79
C HIS A 211 -1.19 19.75 14.02
N LYS A 212 -2.48 20.11 14.17
CA LYS A 212 -3.09 21.30 13.53
C LYS A 212 -2.91 21.36 12.00
N ILE A 213 -2.81 20.19 11.36
CA ILE A 213 -2.75 20.06 9.92
C ILE A 213 -4.18 20.15 9.39
N GLY A 214 -4.47 21.15 8.55
CA GLY A 214 -5.82 21.35 8.00
C GLY A 214 -6.29 20.14 7.19
N PHE A 215 -7.39 19.52 7.61
CA PHE A 215 -7.87 18.25 7.05
C PHE A 215 -8.12 18.32 5.54
N LEU A 216 -8.81 19.35 5.04
CA LEU A 216 -9.09 19.50 3.60
C LEU A 216 -7.80 19.67 2.78
N ASN A 217 -6.82 20.43 3.31
CA ASN A 217 -5.53 20.62 2.65
C ASN A 217 -4.71 19.33 2.63
N LEU A 218 -4.78 18.53 3.69
CA LEU A 218 -4.16 17.22 3.75
C LEU A 218 -4.82 16.24 2.77
N SER A 219 -6.16 16.19 2.74
CA SER A 219 -6.90 15.32 1.80
C SER A 219 -6.56 15.63 0.35
N ASP A 220 -6.51 16.91 -0.04
CA ASP A 220 -6.06 17.32 -1.37
C ASP A 220 -4.61 16.90 -1.66
N ALA A 221 -3.72 16.97 -0.66
CA ALA A 221 -2.32 16.57 -0.82
C ALA A 221 -2.16 15.06 -0.99
N ILE A 222 -3.02 14.27 -0.33
CA ILE A 222 -3.01 12.80 -0.38
C ILE A 222 -3.62 12.28 -1.69
N ALA A 223 -4.70 12.91 -2.20
CA ALA A 223 -5.48 12.39 -3.33
C ALA A 223 -4.66 11.91 -4.55
N PRO A 224 -3.75 12.71 -5.13
CA PRO A 224 -2.96 12.26 -6.28
C PRO A 224 -2.06 11.07 -5.95
N GLY A 225 -1.42 11.09 -4.78
CA GLY A 225 -0.53 10.02 -4.33
C GLY A 225 -1.28 8.73 -4.01
N LEU A 226 -2.50 8.84 -3.47
CA LEU A 226 -3.37 7.70 -3.18
C LEU A 226 -3.81 6.99 -4.46
N MET A 227 -4.19 7.73 -5.49
CA MET A 227 -4.57 7.14 -6.78
C MET A 227 -3.38 6.50 -7.50
N LEU A 228 -2.20 7.15 -7.43
CA LEU A 228 -0.97 6.58 -7.97
C LEU A 228 -0.62 5.27 -7.26
N ALA A 229 -0.69 5.25 -5.93
CA ALA A 229 -0.41 4.07 -5.13
C ALA A 229 -1.40 2.94 -5.40
N TYR A 230 -2.69 3.24 -5.55
CA TYR A 230 -3.70 2.26 -5.92
C TYR A 230 -3.38 1.63 -7.29
N GLY A 231 -3.03 2.45 -8.28
CA GLY A 231 -2.64 1.96 -9.60
C GLY A 231 -1.38 1.09 -9.59
N ILE A 232 -0.35 1.48 -8.84
CA ILE A 232 0.86 0.66 -8.65
C ILE A 232 0.53 -0.66 -7.93
N GLY A 233 -0.34 -0.62 -6.92
CA GLY A 233 -0.80 -1.84 -6.23
C GLY A 233 -1.55 -2.79 -7.18
N ARG A 234 -2.38 -2.26 -8.08
CA ARG A 234 -3.09 -3.04 -9.10
C ARG A 234 -2.18 -3.65 -10.16
N LEU A 235 -1.03 -3.04 -10.45
CA LEU A 235 0.02 -3.70 -11.24
C LEU A 235 0.56 -4.94 -10.52
N GLY A 236 0.67 -4.88 -9.18
CA GLY A 236 0.99 -6.05 -8.35
C GLY A 236 0.04 -7.21 -8.62
N CYS A 237 -1.27 -6.98 -8.51
CA CYS A 237 -2.32 -7.96 -8.82
C CYS A 237 -2.18 -8.51 -10.24
N GLN A 238 -1.99 -7.62 -11.22
CA GLN A 238 -1.87 -8.00 -12.62
C GLN A 238 -0.65 -8.89 -12.88
N PHE A 239 0.51 -8.58 -12.32
CA PHE A 239 1.74 -9.32 -12.59
C PHE A 239 1.84 -10.63 -11.80
N SER A 240 1.25 -10.71 -10.60
CA SER A 240 1.18 -11.97 -9.85
C SER A 240 0.08 -12.90 -10.36
N GLY A 241 -1.01 -12.35 -10.94
CA GLY A 241 -2.21 -13.13 -11.23
C GLY A 241 -2.85 -13.64 -9.92
N ASP A 242 -3.24 -12.73 -9.05
CA ASP A 242 -3.77 -13.05 -7.72
C ASP A 242 -5.27 -13.36 -7.67
N GLY A 243 -5.95 -13.38 -8.81
CA GLY A 243 -7.41 -13.61 -8.88
C GLY A 243 -8.21 -12.36 -9.24
N ASP A 244 -7.58 -11.18 -9.26
CA ASP A 244 -8.24 -9.91 -9.62
C ASP A 244 -8.41 -9.73 -11.13
N TRP A 245 -9.11 -10.68 -11.76
CA TRP A 245 -9.50 -10.66 -13.16
C TRP A 245 -11.03 -10.65 -13.33
N GLY A 246 -11.48 -10.44 -14.55
CA GLY A 246 -12.88 -10.31 -14.91
C GLY A 246 -13.56 -11.61 -15.29
N VAL A 247 -14.78 -11.48 -15.80
CA VAL A 247 -15.51 -12.57 -16.46
C VAL A 247 -14.79 -13.00 -17.74
N VAL A 248 -15.21 -14.15 -18.29
CA VAL A 248 -14.74 -14.63 -19.60
C VAL A 248 -14.96 -13.54 -20.65
N SER A 249 -13.90 -13.25 -21.39
CA SER A 249 -13.86 -12.21 -22.42
C SER A 249 -14.09 -12.80 -23.80
N ASP A 250 -14.68 -12.02 -24.69
CA ASP A 250 -14.85 -12.40 -26.09
C ASP A 250 -13.94 -11.54 -26.97
N LEU A 251 -12.93 -12.17 -27.58
CA LEU A 251 -11.99 -11.54 -28.52
C LEU A 251 -12.68 -10.99 -29.77
N SER A 252 -13.85 -11.52 -30.15
CA SER A 252 -14.61 -11.01 -31.30
C SER A 252 -15.10 -9.56 -31.09
N THR A 253 -15.27 -9.16 -29.83
CA THR A 253 -15.74 -7.82 -29.43
C THR A 253 -14.61 -6.83 -29.17
N LYS A 254 -13.34 -7.25 -29.35
CA LYS A 254 -12.17 -6.45 -29.00
C LYS A 254 -12.03 -5.22 -29.92
N PRO A 255 -11.82 -4.01 -29.37
CA PRO A 255 -11.42 -2.84 -30.15
C PRO A 255 -10.09 -3.06 -30.88
N PHE A 256 -10.03 -2.65 -32.16
CA PHE A 256 -8.85 -2.88 -33.01
C PHE A 256 -7.54 -2.32 -32.44
N LEU A 257 -7.60 -1.19 -31.71
CA LEU A 257 -6.42 -0.52 -31.15
C LEU A 257 -5.79 -1.24 -29.95
N LEU A 258 -6.49 -2.20 -29.33
CA LEU A 258 -6.00 -2.89 -28.14
C LEU A 258 -5.31 -4.21 -28.50
N PRO A 259 -4.17 -4.54 -27.89
CA PRO A 259 -3.54 -5.85 -28.07
C PRO A 259 -4.37 -6.94 -27.38
N ASP A 260 -4.26 -8.18 -27.85
CA ASP A 260 -5.08 -9.30 -27.36
C ASP A 260 -4.93 -9.50 -25.86
N TRP A 261 -3.70 -9.46 -25.33
CA TRP A 261 -3.42 -9.63 -23.90
C TRP A 261 -4.04 -8.54 -23.01
N ALA A 262 -4.35 -7.37 -23.58
CA ALA A 262 -5.00 -6.30 -22.85
C ALA A 262 -6.54 -6.45 -22.86
N TRP A 263 -7.10 -7.35 -23.67
CA TRP A 263 -8.54 -7.60 -23.73
C TRP A 263 -8.93 -8.97 -23.17
N SER A 264 -8.12 -9.98 -23.47
CA SER A 264 -8.33 -11.37 -23.12
C SER A 264 -7.01 -11.99 -22.68
N TYR A 265 -6.94 -12.43 -21.43
CA TYR A 265 -5.72 -13.01 -20.88
C TYR A 265 -6.02 -14.24 -20.03
N THR A 266 -5.18 -15.28 -20.13
CA THR A 266 -5.38 -16.57 -19.45
C THR A 266 -4.60 -16.70 -18.14
N TYR A 267 -3.82 -15.68 -17.77
CA TYR A 267 -3.03 -15.65 -16.52
C TYR A 267 -2.23 -16.95 -16.29
N PRO A 268 -1.33 -17.34 -17.21
CA PRO A 268 -0.47 -18.51 -17.00
C PRO A 268 0.48 -18.26 -15.83
N HIS A 269 0.76 -19.28 -15.02
CA HIS A 269 1.60 -19.20 -13.83
C HIS A 269 1.08 -18.27 -12.73
N ASN A 270 -0.25 -18.17 -12.59
CA ASN A 270 -0.88 -17.34 -11.58
C ASN A 270 -0.62 -17.87 -10.15
N VAL A 271 -0.52 -16.97 -9.17
CA VAL A 271 -0.12 -17.31 -7.79
C VAL A 271 -1.14 -18.14 -7.03
N ILE A 272 -2.41 -18.09 -7.43
CA ILE A 272 -3.50 -18.85 -6.80
C ILE A 272 -3.70 -20.24 -7.41
N GLU A 273 -2.85 -20.62 -8.38
CA GLU A 273 -2.92 -21.90 -9.10
C GLU A 273 -4.30 -22.19 -9.70
N ALA A 274 -5.02 -21.16 -10.13
CA ALA A 274 -6.33 -21.30 -10.74
C ALA A 274 -6.22 -21.82 -12.19
N GLY A 275 -7.24 -22.61 -12.58
CA GLY A 275 -7.40 -23.12 -13.93
C GLY A 275 -6.93 -24.56 -14.11
N ILE A 276 -6.37 -24.87 -15.27
CA ILE A 276 -5.90 -26.20 -15.65
C ILE A 276 -4.37 -26.26 -15.73
N PRO A 277 -3.74 -27.42 -15.52
CA PRO A 277 -2.30 -27.59 -15.66
C PRO A 277 -1.81 -27.27 -17.08
N ILE A 278 -0.68 -26.57 -17.17
CA ILE A 278 0.00 -26.24 -18.42
C ILE A 278 0.78 -27.48 -18.89
N PRO A 279 0.56 -27.98 -20.13
CA PRO A 279 1.28 -29.15 -20.64
C PRO A 279 2.80 -28.95 -20.60
N GLY A 280 3.51 -29.89 -19.98
CA GLY A 280 4.99 -29.85 -19.86
C GLY A 280 5.54 -28.92 -18.77
N CYS A 281 4.69 -28.36 -17.92
CA CYS A 281 5.10 -27.60 -16.73
C CYS A 281 4.99 -28.49 -15.49
N GLU A 282 6.08 -28.59 -14.72
CA GLU A 282 6.11 -29.30 -13.43
C GLU A 282 6.55 -28.33 -12.32
N GLY A 283 5.93 -28.47 -11.14
CA GLY A 283 6.21 -27.63 -9.98
C GLY A 283 5.11 -26.61 -9.66
N PRO A 284 5.37 -25.69 -8.71
CA PRO A 284 4.38 -24.69 -8.29
C PRO A 284 4.10 -23.69 -9.42
N TYR A 285 2.92 -23.10 -9.40
CA TYR A 285 2.50 -22.10 -10.40
C TYR A 285 2.50 -22.64 -11.84
N CYS A 286 2.08 -23.90 -12.04
CA CYS A 286 1.98 -24.51 -13.38
C CYS A 286 0.57 -24.52 -13.96
N ASN A 287 -0.31 -23.62 -13.52
CA ASN A 287 -1.71 -23.54 -13.97
C ASN A 287 -2.00 -22.28 -14.81
N ALA A 288 -2.99 -22.37 -15.68
CA ALA A 288 -3.52 -21.27 -16.47
C ALA A 288 -5.04 -21.39 -16.62
N LEU A 289 -5.74 -20.27 -16.79
CA LEU A 289 -7.18 -20.28 -17.03
C LEU A 289 -7.50 -20.92 -18.39
N PRO A 290 -8.53 -21.78 -18.47
CA PRO A 290 -8.90 -22.47 -19.70
C PRO A 290 -9.50 -21.53 -20.77
N ALA A 291 -10.01 -20.37 -20.35
CA ALA A 291 -10.52 -19.33 -21.22
C ALA A 291 -9.92 -17.98 -20.83
N GLY A 292 -9.76 -17.09 -21.81
CA GLY A 292 -9.26 -15.74 -21.57
C GLY A 292 -10.31 -14.88 -20.88
N VAL A 293 -9.89 -14.17 -19.84
CA VAL A 293 -10.75 -13.28 -19.05
C VAL A 293 -10.32 -11.82 -19.25
N TYR A 294 -11.22 -10.88 -18.94
CA TYR A 294 -10.87 -9.47 -18.97
C TYR A 294 -9.80 -9.16 -17.90
N PRO A 295 -8.68 -8.52 -18.25
CA PRO A 295 -7.64 -8.20 -17.28
C PRO A 295 -8.02 -6.95 -16.46
N THR A 296 -8.96 -7.11 -15.53
CA THR A 296 -9.52 -5.99 -14.75
C THR A 296 -8.48 -5.30 -13.89
N ALA A 297 -7.54 -6.03 -13.27
CA ALA A 297 -6.42 -5.42 -12.55
C ALA A 297 -5.58 -4.47 -13.43
N LEU A 298 -5.35 -4.81 -14.71
CA LEU A 298 -4.68 -3.91 -15.66
C LEU A 298 -5.51 -2.65 -15.92
N TYR A 299 -6.82 -2.80 -16.15
CA TYR A 299 -7.71 -1.66 -16.38
C TYR A 299 -7.75 -0.72 -15.17
N GLU A 300 -7.84 -1.28 -13.97
CA GLU A 300 -7.78 -0.53 -12.71
C GLU A 300 -6.44 0.19 -12.58
N ALA A 301 -5.32 -0.49 -12.85
CA ALA A 301 -3.99 0.12 -12.80
C ALA A 301 -3.87 1.32 -13.74
N VAL A 302 -4.26 1.14 -15.01
CA VAL A 302 -4.18 2.19 -16.04
C VAL A 302 -5.11 3.35 -15.70
N GLY A 303 -6.38 3.08 -15.37
CA GLY A 303 -7.36 4.11 -14.99
C GLY A 303 -6.89 4.94 -13.78
N SER A 304 -6.33 4.27 -12.79
CA SER A 304 -5.81 4.90 -11.58
C SER A 304 -4.59 5.77 -11.83
N ILE A 305 -3.62 5.27 -12.60
CA ILE A 305 -2.41 6.02 -12.93
C ILE A 305 -2.78 7.24 -13.79
N LEU A 306 -3.67 7.08 -14.78
CA LEU A 306 -4.15 8.19 -15.60
C LEU A 306 -4.86 9.24 -14.75
N LEU A 307 -5.76 8.82 -13.84
CA LEU A 307 -6.44 9.74 -12.93
C LEU A 307 -5.45 10.44 -12.00
N ALA A 308 -4.42 9.75 -11.50
CA ALA A 308 -3.36 10.37 -10.70
C ALA A 308 -2.66 11.50 -11.48
N PHE A 309 -2.33 11.29 -12.75
CA PHE A 309 -1.75 12.33 -13.61
C PHE A 309 -2.72 13.50 -13.85
N VAL A 310 -4.01 13.22 -14.06
CA VAL A 310 -5.04 14.25 -14.15
C VAL A 310 -5.10 15.07 -12.86
N LEU A 311 -5.08 14.43 -11.69
CA LEU A 311 -5.06 15.13 -10.40
C LEU A 311 -3.77 15.94 -10.22
N PHE A 312 -2.61 15.41 -10.65
CA PHE A 312 -1.35 16.15 -10.64
C PHE A 312 -1.35 17.37 -11.55
N TYR A 313 -2.10 17.33 -12.66
CA TYR A 313 -2.31 18.47 -13.54
C TYR A 313 -3.26 19.49 -12.91
N LEU A 314 -4.39 19.04 -12.35
CA LEU A 314 -5.43 19.89 -11.79
C LEU A 314 -5.04 20.57 -10.46
N LYS A 315 -4.08 20.02 -9.71
CA LYS A 315 -3.66 20.54 -8.39
C LYS A 315 -3.18 22.00 -8.38
N ASN A 316 -2.75 22.51 -9.55
CA ASN A 316 -2.31 23.90 -9.71
C ASN A 316 -3.43 24.83 -10.16
N GLN A 317 -4.52 24.27 -10.71
CA GLN A 317 -5.69 25.02 -11.17
C GLN A 317 -6.71 25.23 -10.05
N ILE A 318 -6.77 24.29 -9.10
CA ILE A 318 -7.75 24.29 -8.02
C ILE A 318 -7.20 25.04 -6.80
N LYS A 319 -7.87 26.14 -6.42
CA LYS A 319 -7.51 26.96 -5.24
C LYS A 319 -8.31 26.63 -3.99
N VAL A 320 -9.50 26.07 -4.16
CA VAL A 320 -10.42 25.76 -3.05
C VAL A 320 -10.02 24.43 -2.43
N SER A 321 -9.66 24.45 -1.14
CA SER A 321 -9.29 23.26 -0.39
C SER A 321 -10.42 22.23 -0.36
N GLY A 322 -10.10 20.97 -0.66
CA GLY A 322 -11.01 19.83 -0.65
C GLY A 322 -11.61 19.48 -2.01
N ILE A 323 -11.58 20.40 -3.00
CA ILE A 323 -12.13 20.14 -4.34
C ILE A 323 -11.30 19.07 -5.08
N LEU A 324 -9.97 19.07 -4.92
CA LEU A 324 -9.12 18.07 -5.58
C LEU A 324 -9.42 16.67 -5.02
N PHE A 325 -9.63 16.57 -3.70
CA PHE A 325 -10.08 15.33 -3.07
C PHE A 325 -11.49 14.92 -3.51
N SER A 326 -12.43 15.86 -3.68
CA SER A 326 -13.76 15.56 -4.24
C SER A 326 -13.68 14.96 -5.64
N ILE A 327 -12.83 15.50 -6.51
CA ILE A 327 -12.62 14.97 -7.87
C ILE A 327 -12.08 13.55 -7.79
N TYR A 328 -11.10 13.30 -6.91
CA TYR A 328 -10.61 11.95 -6.64
C TYR A 328 -11.76 10.99 -6.26
N LEU A 329 -12.63 11.37 -5.31
CA LEU A 329 -13.75 10.51 -4.89
C LEU A 329 -14.73 10.20 -6.04
N ILE A 330 -15.07 11.21 -6.84
CA ILE A 330 -15.98 11.07 -7.99
C ILE A 330 -15.42 10.07 -9.00
N PHE A 331 -14.19 10.29 -9.47
CA PHE A 331 -13.62 9.47 -10.53
C PHE A 331 -13.20 8.08 -10.05
N ASN A 332 -12.73 7.95 -8.81
CA ASN A 332 -12.46 6.64 -8.21
C ASN A 332 -13.77 5.83 -8.02
N GLY A 333 -14.86 6.47 -7.61
CA GLY A 333 -16.18 5.83 -7.56
C GLY A 333 -16.68 5.40 -8.93
N LEU A 334 -16.52 6.25 -9.96
CA LEU A 334 -16.93 5.91 -11.32
C LEU A 334 -16.12 4.75 -11.91
N GLU A 335 -14.80 4.81 -11.76
CA GLU A 335 -13.88 3.77 -12.22
C GLU A 335 -14.21 2.43 -11.56
N ARG A 336 -14.33 2.41 -10.23
CA ARG A 336 -14.64 1.19 -9.49
C ARG A 336 -15.99 0.60 -9.89
N PHE A 337 -17.00 1.44 -10.08
CA PHE A 337 -18.32 0.99 -10.54
C PHE A 337 -18.24 0.34 -11.93
N ALA A 338 -17.49 0.93 -12.86
CA ALA A 338 -17.35 0.41 -14.22
C ALA A 338 -16.63 -0.93 -14.26
N ILE A 339 -15.54 -1.08 -13.50
CA ILE A 339 -14.78 -2.33 -13.41
C ILE A 339 -15.60 -3.44 -12.75
N GLU A 340 -16.43 -3.09 -11.78
CA GLU A 340 -17.24 -4.08 -11.07
C GLU A 340 -18.25 -4.79 -11.99
N LYS A 341 -18.72 -4.11 -13.05
CA LYS A 341 -19.61 -4.72 -14.06
C LYS A 341 -18.96 -5.81 -14.90
N ILE A 342 -17.64 -5.83 -14.96
CA ILE A 342 -16.86 -6.84 -15.70
C ILE A 342 -16.12 -7.81 -14.76
N ARG A 343 -16.22 -7.64 -13.44
CA ARG A 343 -15.63 -8.54 -12.43
C ARG A 343 -16.53 -9.73 -12.11
N VAL A 344 -15.89 -10.78 -11.59
CA VAL A 344 -16.56 -11.95 -10.99
C VAL A 344 -16.68 -11.69 -9.49
N ASN A 345 -17.79 -11.10 -9.03
CA ASN A 345 -18.02 -10.83 -7.61
C ASN A 345 -19.39 -11.29 -7.14
N ASN A 346 -19.48 -11.60 -5.85
CA ASN A 346 -20.72 -12.01 -5.20
C ASN A 346 -21.69 -10.83 -5.05
N GLN A 347 -22.97 -11.07 -5.34
CA GLN A 347 -24.03 -10.09 -5.21
C GLN A 347 -24.60 -10.09 -3.78
N LEU A 348 -25.00 -8.92 -3.28
CA LEU A 348 -25.66 -8.76 -1.99
C LEU A 348 -27.17 -8.68 -2.21
N ASP A 349 -27.95 -9.44 -1.43
CA ASP A 349 -29.41 -9.33 -1.45
C ASP A 349 -29.87 -8.18 -0.54
N ILE A 350 -30.18 -7.01 -1.12
CA ILE A 350 -30.65 -5.83 -0.38
C ILE A 350 -32.00 -5.38 -0.95
N LEU A 351 -33.08 -5.58 -0.18
CA LEU A 351 -34.42 -5.03 -0.50
C LEU A 351 -34.91 -5.36 -1.93
N GLY A 352 -34.58 -6.55 -2.46
CA GLY A 352 -34.95 -6.97 -3.82
C GLY A 352 -34.01 -6.48 -4.93
N PHE A 353 -32.93 -5.78 -4.58
CA PHE A 353 -31.80 -5.46 -5.45
C PHE A 353 -30.61 -6.35 -5.12
N HIS A 354 -29.80 -6.67 -6.14
CA HIS A 354 -28.63 -7.55 -6.03
C HIS A 354 -27.30 -6.85 -6.34
N PRO A 355 -26.97 -5.67 -5.75
CA PRO A 355 -25.72 -4.99 -6.04
C PRO A 355 -24.54 -5.70 -5.38
N THR A 356 -23.34 -5.57 -5.93
CA THR A 356 -22.14 -6.02 -5.21
C THR A 356 -21.74 -4.99 -4.15
N GLN A 357 -20.94 -5.42 -3.15
CA GLN A 357 -20.43 -4.51 -2.12
C GLN A 357 -19.63 -3.34 -2.72
N ALA A 358 -18.87 -3.60 -3.79
CA ALA A 358 -18.08 -2.58 -4.45
C ALA A 358 -18.95 -1.54 -5.18
N GLU A 359 -20.09 -1.93 -5.76
CA GLU A 359 -21.04 -1.00 -6.40
C GLU A 359 -21.67 -0.03 -5.41
N VAL A 360 -22.05 -0.52 -4.23
CA VAL A 360 -22.62 0.32 -3.16
C VAL A 360 -21.62 1.37 -2.72
N ILE A 361 -20.37 0.94 -2.47
CA ILE A 361 -19.32 1.82 -1.95
C ILE A 361 -18.87 2.81 -3.01
N SER A 362 -18.72 2.37 -4.26
CA SER A 362 -18.33 3.24 -5.36
C SER A 362 -19.39 4.31 -5.63
N SER A 363 -20.68 3.96 -5.54
CA SER A 363 -21.79 4.90 -5.60
C SER A 363 -21.76 5.91 -4.44
N PHE A 364 -21.47 5.45 -3.22
CA PHE A 364 -21.34 6.33 -2.06
C PHE A 364 -20.17 7.31 -2.19
N LEU A 365 -18.99 6.84 -2.66
CA LEU A 365 -17.84 7.69 -2.93
C LEU A 365 -18.18 8.76 -3.98
N PHE A 366 -18.86 8.37 -5.06
CA PHE A 366 -19.28 9.28 -6.11
C PHE A 366 -20.22 10.38 -5.58
N LEU A 367 -21.28 9.99 -4.86
CA LEU A 367 -22.26 10.93 -4.30
C LEU A 367 -21.64 11.86 -3.25
N THR A 368 -20.77 11.32 -2.38
CA THR A 368 -20.06 12.10 -1.37
C THR A 368 -19.11 13.11 -2.02
N GLY A 369 -18.41 12.70 -3.08
CA GLY A 369 -17.55 13.59 -3.85
C GLY A 369 -18.32 14.74 -4.49
N LEU A 370 -19.48 14.47 -5.10
CA LEU A 370 -20.36 15.51 -5.66
C LEU A 370 -20.88 16.48 -4.59
N ALA A 371 -21.39 15.96 -3.48
CA ALA A 371 -21.92 16.76 -2.38
C ALA A 371 -20.83 17.66 -1.78
N LEU A 372 -19.63 17.11 -1.54
CA LEU A 372 -18.49 17.84 -1.02
C LEU A 372 -18.03 18.93 -2.00
N ALA A 373 -17.95 18.62 -3.30
CA ALA A 373 -17.57 19.59 -4.32
C ALA A 373 -18.54 20.78 -4.38
N PHE A 374 -19.85 20.49 -4.36
CA PHE A 374 -20.89 21.50 -4.38
C PHE A 374 -20.83 22.39 -3.12
N TYR A 375 -20.77 21.77 -1.93
CA TYR A 375 -20.72 22.46 -0.66
C TYR A 375 -19.50 23.39 -0.54
N LEU A 376 -18.31 22.89 -0.87
CA LEU A 376 -17.06 23.67 -0.78
C LEU A 376 -17.04 24.83 -1.77
N LYS A 377 -17.56 24.64 -2.98
CA LYS A 377 -17.66 25.71 -3.98
C LYS A 377 -18.62 26.81 -3.55
N GLN A 378 -19.77 26.44 -2.98
CA GLN A 378 -20.75 27.40 -2.47
C GLN A 378 -20.19 28.18 -1.27
N SER A 379 -19.59 27.49 -0.29
CA SER A 379 -18.98 28.11 0.89
C SER A 379 -17.85 29.08 0.51
N HIS A 380 -17.00 28.71 -0.45
CA HIS A 380 -15.95 29.59 -0.94
C HIS A 380 -16.51 30.84 -1.62
N LYS A 381 -17.55 30.72 -2.45
CA LYS A 381 -18.19 31.86 -3.10
C LYS A 381 -18.71 32.87 -2.06
N THR A 382 -19.42 32.40 -1.04
CA THR A 382 -19.94 33.25 0.04
C THR A 382 -18.82 33.96 0.80
N SER A 383 -17.69 33.28 1.07
CA SER A 383 -16.55 33.90 1.77
C SER A 383 -15.79 34.96 0.98
N VAL A 384 -15.92 34.96 -0.35
CA VAL A 384 -15.29 35.96 -1.24
C VAL A 384 -16.21 37.17 -1.44
N GLU A 385 -17.53 36.97 -1.30
CA GLU A 385 -18.53 38.04 -1.44
C GLU A 385 -18.77 38.81 -0.12
N SER A 386 -18.40 38.24 1.04
CA SER A 386 -18.39 38.88 2.37
C SER A 386 -17.07 39.55 2.69
#